data_AF-A0A2E6KE11-F1
#
_entry.id   AF-A0A2E6KE11-F1
#
_cell.length_a   1.000
_cell.length_b   1.000
_cell.length_c   1.000
_cell.angle_alpha   90.00
_cell.angle_beta   90.00
_cell.angle_gamma   90.00
#
_symmetry.space_group_name_H-M   'P 1'
#
loop_
_entity.id
_entity.type
_entity.pdbx_description
1 polymer ?
#
loop_
_entity_poly.entity_id
_entity_poly.type
_entity_poly.pdbx_seq_one_letter_code
_entity_poly.pdbx_strand_id
1 'polypeptide(L)'
;MDSPAGRLERLLMGVILPLLFLISIVFIDNELTIKECSYGTCNNYVILLILILLVIIFIIILLINRFTYILDEWFSKENDEKMRLRLEEEYREADISNLNSQWAKMEMKHLEKKHGEEE
;
A
#
# COMPACT_ATOMS: atom_id res chain seq x y z
N MET A 1 -3.75 -1.38 17.06
CA MET A 1 -4.30 -0.99 15.74
C MET A 1 -3.39 -1.58 14.69
N ASP A 2 -3.90 -2.23 13.65
CA ASP A 2 -3.00 -2.89 12.68
C ASP A 2 -2.30 -1.88 11.78
N SER A 3 -1.08 -2.22 11.34
CA SER A 3 -0.31 -1.43 10.38
C SER A 3 -1.03 -1.29 9.04
N PRO A 4 -0.76 -0.23 8.26
CA PRO A 4 -1.26 -0.08 6.90
C PRO A 4 -1.00 -1.32 6.02
N ALA A 5 0.19 -1.91 6.10
CA ALA A 5 0.53 -3.16 5.39
C ALA A 5 -0.37 -4.34 5.79
N GLY A 6 -0.74 -4.45 7.07
CA GLY A 6 -1.65 -5.50 7.56
C GLY A 6 -3.12 -5.28 7.16
N ARG A 7 -3.52 -4.04 6.88
CA ARG A 7 -4.84 -3.75 6.27
C ARG A 7 -4.87 -4.18 4.81
N LEU A 8 -3.79 -3.88 4.07
CA LEU A 8 -3.65 -4.30 2.67
C LEU A 8 -3.71 -5.83 2.53
N GLU A 9 -3.02 -6.57 3.42
CA GLU A 9 -3.04 -8.03 3.41
C GLU A 9 -4.45 -8.61 3.57
N ARG A 10 -5.23 -8.08 4.52
CA ARG A 10 -6.62 -8.52 4.73
C ARG A 10 -7.52 -8.19 3.55
N LEU A 11 -7.33 -7.01 2.95
CA LEU A 11 -8.06 -6.62 1.74
C LEU A 11 -7.74 -7.55 0.57
N LEU A 12 -6.45 -7.85 0.34
CA LEU A 12 -6.02 -8.78 -0.71
C LEU A 12 -6.60 -10.18 -0.49
N MET A 13 -6.58 -10.70 0.74
CA MET A 13 -7.22 -11.97 1.08
C MET A 13 -8.73 -11.95 0.79
N GLY A 14 -9.39 -10.85 1.11
CA GLY A 14 -10.82 -10.64 0.83
C GLY A 14 -11.16 -10.57 -0.66
N VAL A 15 -10.22 -10.19 -1.53
CA VAL A 15 -10.39 -10.16 -3.00
C VAL A 15 -10.01 -11.48 -3.66
N ILE A 16 -8.95 -12.14 -3.19
CA ILE A 16 -8.49 -13.42 -3.74
C ILE A 16 -9.56 -14.51 -3.55
N LEU A 17 -10.16 -14.59 -2.36
CA LEU A 17 -11.14 -15.61 -2.04
C LEU A 17 -12.35 -15.64 -3.01
N PRO A 18 -13.09 -14.54 -3.25
CA PRO A 18 -14.19 -14.54 -4.21
C PRO A 18 -13.73 -14.79 -5.64
N LEU A 19 -12.51 -14.36 -6.01
CA LEU A 19 -11.98 -14.64 -7.34
C LEU A 19 -11.76 -16.14 -7.57
N LEU A 20 -11.27 -16.85 -6.55
CA LEU A 20 -11.15 -18.32 -6.58
C LEU A 20 -12.52 -19.00 -6.72
N PHE A 21 -13.54 -18.49 -6.01
CA PHE A 21 -14.92 -18.99 -6.18
C PHE A 21 -15.43 -18.78 -7.60
N LEU A 22 -15.22 -17.61 -8.20
CA LEU A 22 -15.60 -17.34 -9.58
C LEU A 22 -14.92 -18.31 -10.55
N ILE A 23 -13.61 -18.53 -10.39
CA ILE A 23 -12.87 -19.50 -11.22
C ILE A 23 -13.44 -20.91 -11.05
N SER A 24 -13.76 -21.32 -9.82
CA SER A 24 -14.36 -22.63 -9.54
C SER A 24 -15.71 -22.79 -10.21
N ILE A 25 -16.56 -21.76 -10.19
CA ILE A 25 -17.88 -21.80 -10.83
C ILE A 25 -17.72 -21.91 -12.35
N VAL A 26 -16.82 -21.12 -12.95
CA VAL A 26 -16.52 -21.20 -14.39
C VAL A 26 -16.06 -22.61 -14.78
N PHE A 27 -15.23 -23.25 -13.95
CA PHE A 27 -14.71 -24.59 -14.22
C PHE A 27 -15.78 -25.68 -14.09
N ILE A 28 -16.68 -25.57 -13.10
CA ILE A 28 -17.74 -26.56 -12.85
C ILE A 28 -18.84 -26.45 -13.89
N ASP A 29 -19.35 -25.24 -14.12
CA ASP A 29 -20.51 -25.07 -14.97
C ASP A 29 -20.16 -25.26 -16.45
N ASN A 30 -18.92 -24.98 -16.87
CA ASN A 30 -18.46 -24.99 -18.28
C ASN A 30 -19.35 -24.15 -19.25
N GLU A 31 -20.39 -23.50 -18.71
CA GLU A 31 -21.50 -22.81 -19.37
C GLU A 31 -21.58 -21.34 -18.95
N LEU A 32 -20.65 -20.86 -18.10
CA LEU A 32 -20.24 -19.45 -18.11
C LEU A 32 -19.51 -19.08 -19.43
N THR A 33 -19.92 -19.69 -20.53
CA THR A 33 -20.02 -19.00 -21.80
C THR A 33 -20.77 -17.71 -21.54
N ILE A 34 -20.17 -16.57 -21.90
CA ILE A 34 -20.94 -15.36 -22.15
C ILE A 34 -21.85 -15.74 -23.33
N LYS A 35 -23.01 -16.29 -22.98
CA LYS A 35 -24.01 -16.80 -23.90
C LYS A 35 -24.51 -15.54 -24.61
N GLU A 36 -24.13 -15.40 -25.88
CA GLU A 36 -24.37 -14.27 -26.78
C GLU A 36 -23.25 -13.21 -26.87
N CYS A 37 -22.08 -13.57 -27.42
CA CYS A 37 -21.25 -12.60 -28.11
C CYS A 37 -21.66 -12.51 -29.59
N SER A 38 -22.61 -11.61 -29.88
CA SER A 38 -23.09 -11.32 -31.25
C SER A 38 -22.00 -10.71 -32.16
N TYR A 39 -20.93 -10.13 -31.59
CA TYR A 39 -19.85 -9.47 -32.33
C TYR A 39 -18.51 -9.56 -31.57
N GLY A 40 -17.76 -10.66 -31.72
CA GLY A 40 -16.35 -10.71 -31.28
C GLY A 40 -15.81 -12.08 -30.86
N THR A 41 -14.47 -12.18 -30.76
CA THR A 41 -13.73 -13.34 -30.24
C THR A 41 -13.86 -13.44 -28.72
N CYS A 42 -15.07 -13.69 -28.23
CA CYS A 42 -15.28 -14.08 -26.83
C CYS A 42 -14.81 -15.52 -26.65
N ASN A 43 -13.51 -15.68 -26.50
CA ASN A 43 -12.93 -16.97 -26.19
C ASN A 43 -12.94 -17.13 -24.66
N ASN A 44 -13.85 -17.94 -24.12
CA ASN A 44 -13.98 -18.15 -22.67
C ASN A 44 -12.66 -18.60 -22.03
N TYR A 45 -11.81 -19.31 -22.79
CA TYR A 45 -10.47 -19.68 -22.36
C TYR A 45 -9.56 -18.48 -22.09
N VAL A 46 -9.69 -17.38 -22.84
CA VAL A 46 -8.93 -16.15 -22.62
C VAL A 46 -9.39 -15.45 -21.34
N ILE A 47 -10.70 -15.40 -21.09
CA ILE A 47 -11.24 -14.80 -19.86
C ILE A 47 -10.79 -15.60 -18.63
N LEU A 48 -10.85 -16.93 -18.70
CA LEU A 48 -10.36 -17.82 -17.65
C LEU A 48 -8.86 -17.62 -17.40
N LEU A 49 -8.06 -17.50 -18.45
CA LEU A 49 -6.63 -17.21 -18.36
C LEU A 49 -6.37 -15.85 -17.68
N ILE A 50 -7.14 -14.81 -18.01
CA ILE A 50 -7.04 -13.49 -17.37
C ILE A 50 -7.38 -13.59 -15.88
N LEU A 51 -8.44 -14.31 -15.50
CA LEU A 51 -8.82 -14.48 -14.10
C LEU A 51 -7.71 -15.19 -13.30
N ILE A 52 -7.13 -16.27 -13.85
CA ILE A 52 -6.01 -16.97 -13.21
C ILE A 52 -4.79 -16.04 -13.06
N LEU A 53 -4.45 -15.28 -14.10
CA LEU A 53 -3.35 -14.32 -14.03
C LEU A 53 -3.58 -13.26 -12.95
N LEU A 54 -4.80 -12.77 -12.80
CA LEU A 54 -5.14 -11.82 -11.73
C LEU A 54 -4.93 -12.42 -10.34
N VAL A 55 -5.34 -13.69 -10.10
CA VAL A 55 -5.05 -14.36 -8.82
C VAL A 55 -3.55 -14.41 -8.55
N ILE A 56 -2.76 -14.83 -9.56
CA ILE A 56 -1.31 -14.96 -9.42
C ILE A 56 -0.68 -13.61 -9.09
N ILE A 57 -1.09 -12.54 -9.77
CA ILE A 57 -0.61 -11.18 -9.50
C ILE A 57 -0.94 -10.77 -8.07
N PHE A 58 -2.18 -10.98 -7.60
CA PHE A 58 -2.55 -10.64 -6.23
C PHE A 58 -1.77 -11.43 -5.18
N ILE A 59 -1.49 -12.72 -5.43
CA ILE A 59 -0.65 -13.53 -4.56
C ILE A 59 0.80 -12.98 -4.53
N ILE A 60 1.36 -12.62 -5.68
CA ILE A 60 2.71 -12.03 -5.76
C ILE A 60 2.76 -10.72 -4.96
N ILE A 61 1.77 -9.84 -5.11
CA ILE A 61 1.68 -8.59 -4.34
C ILE A 61 1.63 -8.88 -2.83
N LEU A 62 0.86 -9.89 -2.41
CA LEU A 62 0.77 -10.30 -1.01
C LEU A 62 2.13 -10.79 -0.49
N LEU A 63 2.84 -11.61 -1.27
CA LEU A 63 4.18 -12.07 -0.92
C LEU A 63 5.19 -10.93 -0.82
N ILE A 64 5.16 -9.98 -1.76
CA ILE A 64 6.02 -8.78 -1.74
C ILE A 64 5.73 -7.96 -0.48
N ASN A 65 4.46 -7.71 -0.18
CA ASN A 65 4.05 -6.96 1.02
C ASN A 65 4.52 -7.64 2.31
N ARG A 66 4.45 -8.98 2.38
CA ARG A 66 4.86 -9.72 3.57
C ARG A 66 6.39 -9.78 3.74
N PHE A 67 7.12 -10.13 2.69
CA PHE A 67 8.55 -10.51 2.80
C PHE A 67 9.55 -9.45 2.36
N THR A 68 9.12 -8.40 1.68
CA THR A 68 10.03 -7.36 1.16
C THR A 68 9.69 -6.00 1.73
N TYR A 69 10.62 -5.04 1.59
CA TYR A 69 10.43 -3.64 1.97
C TYR A 69 10.08 -2.74 0.77
N ILE A 70 9.85 -3.31 -0.41
CA ILE A 70 9.63 -2.57 -1.66
C ILE A 70 8.36 -1.72 -1.57
N LEU A 71 7.34 -2.24 -0.89
CA LEU A 71 6.07 -1.57 -0.72
C LEU A 71 6.01 -0.71 0.56
N ASP A 72 7.06 -0.66 1.38
CA ASP A 72 7.02 0.04 2.68
C ASP A 72 6.84 1.55 2.52
N GLU A 73 7.30 2.13 1.40
CA GLU A 73 7.09 3.54 1.06
C GLU A 73 5.60 3.87 0.84
N TRP A 74 4.82 2.91 0.34
CA TRP A 74 3.39 3.07 0.04
C TRP A 74 2.52 2.54 1.18
N PHE A 75 2.89 1.40 1.73
CA PHE A 75 2.19 0.65 2.76
C PHE A 75 3.15 0.33 3.88
N SER A 76 3.32 1.30 4.77
CA SER A 76 4.21 1.12 5.90
C SER A 76 3.79 -0.07 6.78
N LYS A 77 4.79 -0.81 7.23
CA LYS A 77 4.66 -1.87 8.23
C LYS A 77 4.63 -1.33 9.65
N GLU A 78 4.88 -0.04 9.82
CA GLU A 78 4.81 0.62 11.11
C GLU A 78 3.41 0.53 11.73
N ASN A 79 3.37 0.43 13.06
CA ASN A 79 2.12 0.54 13.79
C ASN A 79 1.47 1.90 13.51
N ASP A 80 0.20 1.87 13.11
CA ASP A 80 -0.58 3.05 12.71
C ASP A 80 -0.56 4.16 13.78
N GLU A 81 -0.59 3.79 15.06
CA GLU A 81 -0.53 4.76 16.16
C GLU A 81 0.84 5.47 16.25
N LYS A 82 1.94 4.74 16.06
CA LYS A 82 3.28 5.33 16.05
C LYS A 82 3.49 6.23 14.85
N MET A 83 3.02 5.78 13.68
CA MET A 83 3.04 6.57 12.45
C MET A 83 2.25 7.87 12.64
N ARG A 84 1.04 7.80 13.19
CA ARG A 84 0.20 8.98 13.44
C ARG A 84 0.86 9.98 14.39
N LEU A 85 1.42 9.50 15.49
CA LEU A 85 2.12 10.39 16.44
C LEU A 85 3.33 11.08 15.78
N ARG A 86 4.11 10.37 14.96
CA ARG A 86 5.22 10.97 14.21
C ARG A 86 4.71 12.01 13.21
N LEU A 87 3.70 11.67 12.42
CA LEU A 87 3.14 12.59 11.43
C LEU A 87 2.55 13.84 12.12
N GLU A 88 1.86 13.69 13.24
CA GLU A 88 1.34 14.83 14.03
C GLU A 88 2.48 15.74 14.54
N GLU A 89 3.60 15.15 14.96
CA GLU A 89 4.81 15.90 15.31
C GLU A 89 5.37 16.65 14.08
N GLU A 90 5.57 15.93 12.96
CA GLU A 90 6.08 16.50 11.69
C GLU A 90 5.17 17.61 11.16
N TYR A 91 3.85 17.45 11.24
CA TYR A 91 2.89 18.48 10.88
C TYR A 91 3.01 19.72 11.76
N ARG A 92 3.18 19.53 13.08
CA ARG A 92 3.35 20.64 14.02
C ARG A 92 4.67 21.39 13.79
N GLU A 93 5.72 20.68 13.40
CA GLU A 93 7.01 21.27 13.05
C GLU A 93 6.98 22.01 11.70
N ALA A 94 6.26 21.47 10.71
CA ALA A 94 6.09 22.07 9.40
C ALA A 94 5.10 23.25 9.37
N ASP A 95 4.34 23.47 10.46
CA ASP A 95 3.37 24.56 10.55
C ASP A 95 4.05 25.94 10.46
N ILE A 96 3.51 26.81 9.62
CA ILE A 96 4.08 28.12 9.26
C ILE A 96 4.17 29.04 10.49
N SER A 97 3.29 28.88 11.48
CA SER A 97 3.38 29.62 12.74
C SER A 97 4.60 29.24 13.58
N ASN A 98 5.11 28.01 13.45
CA ASN A 98 6.26 27.51 14.19
C ASN A 98 7.58 27.67 13.42
N LEU A 99 7.54 27.90 12.10
CA LEU A 99 8.71 28.07 11.26
C LEU A 99 9.65 29.20 11.75
N ASN A 100 9.10 30.34 12.18
CA ASN A 100 9.91 31.46 12.70
C ASN A 100 10.60 31.11 14.04
N SER A 101 9.92 30.39 14.94
CA SER A 101 10.47 30.03 16.25
C SER A 101 11.47 28.88 16.16
N GLN A 102 11.27 27.95 15.21
CA GLN A 102 12.21 26.89 14.89
C GLN A 102 13.47 27.43 14.21
N TRP A 103 13.34 28.32 13.23
CA TRP A 103 14.49 28.99 12.62
C TRP A 103 15.30 29.74 13.67
N ALA A 104 14.64 30.47 14.58
CA ALA A 104 15.31 31.16 15.68
C ALA A 104 16.09 30.18 16.60
N LYS A 105 15.53 29.02 16.93
CA LYS A 105 16.24 27.97 17.70
C LYS A 105 17.42 27.37 16.93
N MET A 106 17.28 27.15 15.63
CA MET A 106 18.33 26.61 14.78
C MET A 106 19.49 27.60 14.65
N GLU A 107 19.18 28.88 14.45
CA GLU A 107 20.16 29.96 14.38
C GLU A 107 20.90 30.16 15.71
N MET A 108 20.19 30.10 16.84
CA MET A 108 20.83 30.20 18.16
C MET A 108 21.85 29.08 18.38
N LYS A 109 21.52 27.83 18.03
CA LYS A 109 22.46 26.70 18.10
C LYS A 109 23.64 26.87 17.16
N HIS A 110 23.41 27.41 15.96
CA HIS A 110 24.47 27.69 15.00
C HIS A 110 25.46 28.74 15.55
N LEU A 111 24.94 29.80 16.18
CA LEU A 111 25.75 30.84 16.83
C LEU A 111 26.51 30.33 18.06
N GLU A 112 25.88 29.51 18.91
CA GLU A 112 26.54 28.86 20.05
C GLU A 112 27.69 27.96 19.60
N LYS A 113 27.49 27.18 18.52
CA LYS A 113 28.56 26.33 17.97
C LYS A 113 29.73 27.17 17.44
N LYS A 114 29.44 28.27 16.74
CA LYS A 114 30.47 29.17 16.21
C LYS A 114 31.30 29.82 17.32
N HIS A 115 30.66 30.24 18.42
CA HIS A 115 31.37 30.80 19.56
C HIS A 115 32.12 29.76 20.40
N GLY A 116 31.64 28.51 20.45
CA GLY A 116 32.37 27.41 21.10
C GLY A 116 33.60 26.91 20.31
N GLU A 117 33.74 27.29 19.03
CA GLU A 117 34.95 27.05 18.22
C GLU A 117 35.97 28.22 18.30
N GLU A 118 35.60 29.33 18.95
CA GLU A 118 36.45 30.53 19.13
C GLU A 118 37.16 30.58 20.51
N GLU A 119 36.96 29.57 21.38
CA GLU A 119 37.75 29.31 22.61
C GLU A 119 38.78 28.19 22.40
#